data_AF-K3WBX8-F1
#
_entry.id   AF-K3WBX8-F1
#
_cell.length_a   1.000
_cell.length_b   1.000
_cell.length_c   1.000
_cell.angle_alpha   90.00
_cell.angle_beta   90.00
_cell.angle_gamma   90.00
#
_symmetry.space_group_name_H-M   'P 1'
#
loop_
_entity.id
_entity.type
_entity.pdbx_description
1 polymer ?
#
loop_
_entity_poly.entity_id
_entity_poly.type
_entity_poly.pdbx_seq_one_letter_code
_entity_poly.pdbx_strand_id
1 'polypeptide(L)'
;MGQVCSGAGMSKHVNAPRDPTDPELEAIEMRETKIADFDAFFEQAAGPLNEMVEIHNAIAQSEENLKAAAAAIQGEAQVRLTVRGSGAVTLDLWKFDDEENEYTFTQAEIEEKLSTDLALRAAFERTEHAIMELNSAVDQPTNMGKATQFIVKRGRLFIEAKGSQDAFVRDVNVNVFSLRKRLAAAAHVGALSEAVIIFVKELAKVEELGPLSAETDDDGKIKIMCGDQELDLRKMDNLSKPAAQLRDALVELVENVETAVTSLPELSEQSAAFGKEAQTFPGKVPDAVSNSGLSITEVPKASLATGANAKALTQGPKVATATSSMIVYAGRELKQAMSIPLGG
;
A
#
# COMPACT_ATOMS: atom_id res chain seq x y z
N MET A 1 -27.62 2.04 35.04
CA MET A 1 -27.74 2.22 33.58
C MET A 1 -26.83 3.36 33.18
N GLY A 2 -25.88 3.10 32.29
CA GLY A 2 -24.81 4.04 31.93
C GLY A 2 -23.66 3.25 31.32
N GLN A 3 -23.94 2.68 30.15
CA GLN A 3 -23.04 1.81 29.38
C GLN A 3 -21.89 2.64 28.83
N VAL A 4 -20.67 2.29 29.21
CA VAL A 4 -19.43 2.91 28.73
C VAL A 4 -19.06 2.20 27.43
N CYS A 5 -19.13 2.91 26.30
CA CYS A 5 -18.65 2.39 25.02
C CYS A 5 -17.12 2.39 25.01
N SER A 6 -16.54 1.20 25.13
CA SER A 6 -15.13 0.92 24.91
C SER A 6 -14.78 1.10 23.44
N GLY A 7 -14.00 2.14 23.12
CA GLY A 7 -13.27 2.24 21.87
C GLY A 7 -12.15 1.20 21.88
N ALA A 8 -12.35 0.09 21.17
CA ALA A 8 -11.33 -0.92 20.95
C ALA A 8 -10.26 -0.35 20.00
N GLY A 9 -9.21 0.22 20.59
CA GLY A 9 -7.92 0.31 19.93
C GLY A 9 -7.38 -1.11 19.74
N MET A 10 -7.32 -1.58 18.50
CA MET A 10 -6.61 -2.81 18.17
C MET A 10 -5.11 -2.53 18.25
N SER A 11 -4.54 -2.71 19.44
CA SER A 11 -3.12 -2.97 19.61
C SER A 11 -2.82 -4.39 19.14
N LYS A 12 -2.11 -4.54 18.02
CA LYS A 12 -1.31 -5.74 17.78
C LYS A 12 0.14 -5.33 17.71
N HIS A 13 0.90 -5.83 18.69
CA HIS A 13 2.34 -5.75 18.71
C HIS A 13 2.93 -6.34 17.42
N VAL A 14 3.96 -5.67 16.93
CA VAL A 14 4.78 -5.98 15.76
C VAL A 14 5.41 -7.36 15.93
N ASN A 15 4.82 -8.40 15.33
CA ASN A 15 5.52 -9.66 15.02
C ASN A 15 4.76 -10.62 14.06
N ALA A 16 3.72 -10.16 13.37
CA ALA A 16 3.00 -10.98 12.40
C ALA A 16 3.25 -10.49 10.97
N PRO A 17 3.35 -11.39 9.96
CA PRO A 17 3.20 -11.00 8.56
C PRO A 17 1.90 -10.20 8.43
N ARG A 18 1.96 -9.05 7.73
CA ARG A 18 0.85 -8.07 7.68
C ARG A 18 -0.48 -8.74 7.42
N ASP A 19 -1.48 -8.31 8.19
CA ASP A 19 -2.83 -8.81 8.05
C ASP A 19 -3.32 -8.40 6.65
N PRO A 20 -3.89 -9.31 5.84
CA PRO A 20 -4.43 -8.94 4.54
C PRO A 20 -5.60 -7.96 4.57
N THR A 21 -6.06 -7.62 5.78
CA THR A 21 -7.05 -6.58 6.04
C THR A 21 -6.43 -5.26 6.51
N ASP A 22 -5.10 -5.16 6.59
CA ASP A 22 -4.41 -3.91 6.92
C ASP A 22 -4.73 -2.88 5.83
N PRO A 23 -5.52 -1.85 6.13
CA PRO A 23 -5.94 -0.89 5.12
C PRO A 23 -4.72 -0.10 4.65
N GLU A 24 -4.73 0.27 3.38
CA GLU A 24 -3.91 1.37 2.88
C GLU A 24 -4.10 2.57 3.81
N LEU A 25 -3.00 3.21 4.21
CA LEU A 25 -3.10 4.42 5.00
C LEU A 25 -3.70 5.51 4.12
N GLU A 26 -4.83 6.06 4.53
CA GLU A 26 -5.46 7.16 3.81
C GLU A 26 -4.67 8.45 4.03
N ALA A 27 -4.45 9.20 2.96
CA ALA A 27 -3.96 10.56 3.06
C ALA A 27 -4.91 11.38 3.95
N ILE A 28 -4.31 12.17 4.82
CA ILE A 28 -5.04 13.02 5.74
C ILE A 28 -5.55 14.25 4.99
N GLU A 29 -6.86 14.45 5.04
CA GLU A 29 -7.51 15.65 4.57
C GLU A 29 -7.86 16.57 5.73
N MET A 30 -7.45 17.82 5.61
CA MET A 30 -7.80 18.86 6.57
C MET A 30 -9.20 19.38 6.29
N ARG A 31 -9.99 19.52 7.35
CA ARG A 31 -11.31 20.14 7.28
C ARG A 31 -11.15 21.65 7.32
N GLU A 32 -11.83 22.35 6.42
CA GLU A 32 -11.87 23.81 6.43
C GLU A 32 -12.48 24.31 7.75
N THR A 33 -11.71 25.13 8.46
CA THR A 33 -12.11 25.78 9.71
C THR A 33 -12.74 27.14 9.46
N LYS A 34 -12.52 27.73 8.27
CA LYS A 34 -12.87 29.11 7.89
C LYS A 34 -12.15 30.17 8.74
N ILE A 35 -11.03 29.79 9.34
CA ILE A 35 -10.11 30.68 10.05
C ILE A 35 -8.81 30.61 9.26
N ALA A 36 -8.51 31.64 8.47
CA ALA A 36 -7.45 31.62 7.46
C ALA A 36 -6.10 31.14 8.00
N ASP A 37 -5.67 31.65 9.16
CA ASP A 37 -4.40 31.26 9.79
C ASP A 37 -4.39 29.78 10.23
N PHE A 38 -5.54 29.25 10.65
CA PHE A 38 -5.66 27.85 11.04
C PHE A 38 -5.64 26.94 9.81
N ASP A 39 -6.37 27.32 8.77
CA ASP A 39 -6.44 26.56 7.52
C ASP A 39 -5.08 26.49 6.84
N ALA A 40 -4.35 27.61 6.77
CA ALA A 40 -2.99 27.65 6.23
C ALA A 40 -2.03 26.76 7.02
N PHE A 41 -2.09 26.80 8.35
CA PHE A 41 -1.26 25.93 9.20
C PHE A 41 -1.61 24.45 8.98
N PHE A 42 -2.89 24.10 8.99
CA PHE A 42 -3.33 22.72 8.85
C PHE A 42 -2.95 22.13 7.49
N GLU A 43 -3.10 22.90 6.42
CA GLU A 43 -2.69 22.51 5.06
C GLU A 43 -1.17 22.24 5.01
N GLN A 44 -0.35 23.15 5.56
CA GLN A 44 1.10 22.96 5.63
C GLN A 44 1.48 21.72 6.47
N ALA A 45 0.83 21.55 7.63
CA ALA A 45 1.11 20.46 8.56
C ALA A 45 0.71 19.07 8.01
N ALA A 46 -0.24 19.00 7.08
CA ALA A 46 -0.65 17.75 6.46
C ALA A 46 0.41 17.17 5.51
N GLY A 47 1.24 18.02 4.89
CA GLY A 47 2.24 17.64 3.88
C GLY A 47 3.18 16.52 4.36
N PRO A 48 3.99 16.73 5.41
CA PRO A 48 4.95 15.72 5.88
C PRO A 48 4.28 14.41 6.31
N LEU A 49 3.06 14.49 6.85
CA LEU A 49 2.32 13.31 7.28
C LEU A 49 1.79 12.50 6.08
N ASN A 50 1.31 13.17 5.05
CA ASN A 50 0.87 12.53 3.81
C ASN A 50 2.04 11.91 3.06
N GLU A 51 3.21 12.55 3.07
CA GLU A 51 4.43 11.96 2.49
C GLU A 51 4.84 10.68 3.22
N MET A 52 4.78 10.64 4.57
CA MET A 52 5.02 9.39 5.31
C MET A 52 4.00 8.29 4.97
N VAL A 53 2.74 8.65 4.75
CA VAL A 53 1.68 7.73 4.32
C VAL A 53 1.99 7.16 2.93
N GLU A 54 2.45 7.98 1.99
CA GLU A 54 2.85 7.54 0.66
C GLU A 54 4.03 6.57 0.69
N ILE A 55 5.09 6.90 1.44
CA ILE A 55 6.25 6.03 1.64
C ILE A 55 5.83 4.68 2.22
N HIS A 56 4.97 4.71 3.24
CA HIS A 56 4.44 3.51 3.88
C HIS A 56 3.71 2.61 2.88
N ASN A 57 2.79 3.19 2.11
CA ASN A 57 1.99 2.47 1.13
C ASN A 57 2.86 1.95 -0.03
N ALA A 58 3.92 2.67 -0.41
CA ALA A 58 4.86 2.26 -1.45
C ALA A 58 5.61 0.97 -1.07
N ILE A 59 6.18 0.88 0.13
CA ILE A 59 6.83 -0.36 0.60
C ILE A 59 5.83 -1.51 0.65
N ALA A 60 4.61 -1.25 1.14
CA ALA A 60 3.57 -2.27 1.22
C ALA A 60 3.21 -2.84 -0.16
N GLN A 61 3.14 -1.96 -1.15
CA GLN A 61 2.85 -2.33 -2.53
C GLN A 61 3.98 -3.15 -3.14
N SER A 62 5.25 -2.75 -2.95
CA SER A 62 6.38 -3.48 -3.50
C SER A 62 6.48 -4.90 -2.92
N GLU A 63 6.16 -5.09 -1.64
CA GLU A 63 6.07 -6.43 -1.04
C GLU A 63 5.02 -7.30 -1.75
N GLU A 64 3.84 -6.75 -2.04
CA GLU A 64 2.77 -7.45 -2.74
C GLU A 64 3.15 -7.77 -4.19
N ASN A 65 3.73 -6.80 -4.91
CA ASN A 65 4.20 -6.95 -6.28
C ASN A 65 5.23 -8.07 -6.38
N LEU A 66 6.17 -8.11 -5.43
CA LEU A 66 7.21 -9.13 -5.40
C LEU A 66 6.62 -10.53 -5.17
N LYS A 67 5.66 -10.67 -4.25
CA LYS A 67 4.96 -11.96 -4.03
C LYS A 67 4.16 -12.39 -5.27
N ALA A 68 3.46 -11.46 -5.91
CA ALA A 68 2.70 -11.73 -7.12
C ALA A 68 3.60 -12.10 -8.32
N ALA A 69 4.75 -11.45 -8.46
CA ALA A 69 5.74 -11.80 -9.48
C ALA A 69 6.36 -13.18 -9.22
N ALA A 70 6.68 -13.50 -7.95
CA ALA A 70 7.24 -14.80 -7.60
C ALA A 70 6.25 -15.94 -7.83
N ALA A 71 4.97 -15.71 -7.51
CA ALA A 71 3.90 -16.64 -7.85
C ALA A 71 3.79 -16.87 -9.37
N ALA A 72 3.91 -15.81 -10.17
CA ALA A 72 3.86 -15.92 -11.63
C ALA A 72 4.99 -16.78 -12.20
N ILE A 73 6.19 -16.75 -11.60
CA ILE A 73 7.30 -17.65 -11.97
C ILE A 73 6.94 -19.12 -11.72
N GLN A 74 6.13 -19.39 -10.70
CA GLN A 74 5.61 -20.74 -10.42
C GLN A 74 4.41 -21.11 -11.32
N GLY A 75 4.09 -20.31 -12.33
CA GLY A 75 2.99 -20.55 -13.28
C GLY A 75 1.61 -20.08 -12.80
N GLU A 76 1.56 -19.33 -11.69
CA GLU A 76 0.31 -18.84 -11.12
C GLU A 76 -0.22 -17.61 -11.87
N ALA A 77 -1.55 -17.45 -11.87
CA ALA A 77 -2.23 -16.30 -12.46
C ALA A 77 -1.99 -15.04 -11.64
N GLN A 78 -1.93 -13.92 -12.35
CA GLN A 78 -1.86 -12.57 -11.82
C GLN A 78 -3.17 -11.83 -12.05
N VAL A 79 -3.40 -10.79 -11.24
CA VAL A 79 -4.60 -9.96 -11.28
C VAL A 79 -4.32 -8.63 -11.93
N ARG A 80 -5.12 -8.27 -12.94
CA ARG A 80 -5.11 -6.97 -13.60
C ARG A 80 -6.44 -6.26 -13.41
N LEU A 81 -6.36 -5.00 -13.00
CA LEU A 81 -7.50 -4.07 -13.03
C LEU A 81 -7.37 -3.15 -14.23
N THR A 82 -8.48 -2.82 -14.86
CA THR A 82 -8.55 -1.83 -15.94
C THR A 82 -9.71 -0.88 -15.69
N VAL A 83 -9.46 0.43 -15.73
CA VAL A 83 -10.52 1.45 -15.75
C VAL A 83 -10.78 1.84 -17.21
N ARG A 84 -12.00 1.63 -17.69
CA ARG A 84 -12.43 2.00 -19.05
C ARG A 84 -12.73 3.49 -19.13
N GLY A 85 -12.84 4.03 -20.35
CA GLY A 85 -13.18 5.44 -20.57
C GLY A 85 -14.53 5.88 -19.96
N SER A 86 -15.41 4.93 -19.63
CA SER A 86 -16.65 5.18 -18.89
C SER A 86 -16.49 5.27 -17.36
N GLY A 87 -15.29 5.04 -16.82
CA GLY A 87 -15.04 4.87 -15.38
C GLY A 87 -15.30 3.44 -14.87
N ALA A 88 -15.84 2.55 -15.71
CA ALA A 88 -16.11 1.17 -15.33
C ALA A 88 -14.80 0.37 -15.13
N VAL A 89 -14.75 -0.41 -14.07
CA VAL A 89 -13.62 -1.27 -13.69
C VAL A 89 -13.84 -2.69 -14.20
N THR A 90 -12.80 -3.31 -14.76
CA THR A 90 -12.77 -4.74 -15.06
C THR A 90 -11.61 -5.44 -14.37
N LEU A 91 -11.80 -6.74 -14.12
CA LEU A 91 -10.83 -7.64 -13.51
C LEU A 91 -10.48 -8.73 -14.52
N ASP A 92 -9.20 -8.90 -14.78
CA ASP A 92 -8.69 -9.98 -15.64
C ASP A 92 -7.68 -10.84 -14.85
N LEU A 93 -7.78 -12.16 -15.00
CA LEU A 93 -6.72 -13.09 -14.61
C LEU A 93 -5.83 -13.34 -15.83
N TRP A 94 -4.52 -13.27 -15.66
CA TRP A 94 -3.56 -13.44 -16.75
C TRP A 94 -2.27 -14.12 -16.27
N LYS A 95 -1.49 -14.68 -17.18
CA LYS A 95 -0.16 -15.27 -16.89
C LYS A 95 0.80 -15.04 -18.05
N PHE A 96 2.06 -15.38 -17.87
CA PHE A 96 2.98 -15.60 -18.98
C PHE A 96 2.76 -17.00 -19.55
N ASP A 97 2.71 -17.13 -20.88
CA ASP A 97 2.74 -18.42 -21.56
C ASP A 97 4.18 -18.94 -21.73
N ASP A 98 4.34 -20.10 -22.38
CA ASP A 98 5.65 -20.74 -22.58
C ASP A 98 6.59 -19.93 -23.49
N GLU A 99 6.04 -18.99 -24.28
CA GLU A 99 6.79 -18.04 -25.11
C GLU A 99 6.98 -16.68 -24.39
N GLU A 100 6.65 -16.62 -23.10
CA GLU A 100 6.66 -15.43 -22.27
C GLU A 100 5.72 -14.31 -22.77
N ASN A 101 4.69 -14.62 -23.55
CA ASN A 101 3.67 -13.65 -23.91
C ASN A 101 2.61 -13.56 -22.80
N GLU A 102 2.00 -12.39 -22.65
CA GLU A 102 0.87 -12.24 -21.74
C GLU A 102 -0.35 -12.97 -22.30
N TYR A 103 -0.87 -13.91 -21.54
CA TYR A 103 -2.09 -14.66 -21.83
C TYR A 103 -3.17 -14.34 -20.80
N THR A 104 -4.27 -13.75 -21.24
CA THR A 104 -5.46 -13.54 -20.41
C THR A 104 -6.33 -14.79 -20.41
N PHE A 105 -6.70 -15.25 -19.22
CA PHE A 105 -7.55 -16.43 -19.06
C PHE A 105 -8.94 -16.17 -19.65
N THR A 106 -9.43 -17.16 -20.37
CA THR A 106 -10.84 -17.26 -20.73
C THR A 106 -11.67 -17.57 -19.48
N GLN A 107 -12.98 -17.31 -19.54
CA GLN A 107 -13.85 -17.61 -18.39
C GLN A 107 -13.78 -19.09 -18.01
N ALA A 108 -13.79 -20.00 -18.99
CA ALA A 108 -13.72 -21.45 -18.74
C ALA A 108 -12.46 -21.84 -17.95
N GLU A 109 -11.31 -21.24 -18.25
CA GLU A 109 -10.05 -21.49 -17.53
C GLU A 109 -10.07 -20.86 -16.13
N ILE A 110 -10.74 -19.71 -15.96
CA ILE A 110 -10.98 -19.14 -14.63
C ILE A 110 -11.80 -20.13 -13.80
N GLU A 111 -12.93 -20.62 -14.31
CA GLU A 111 -13.78 -21.56 -13.57
C GLU A 111 -13.04 -22.87 -13.24
N GLU A 112 -12.26 -23.41 -14.18
CA GLU A 112 -11.40 -24.58 -13.92
C GLU A 112 -10.44 -24.31 -12.76
N LYS A 113 -9.74 -23.17 -12.79
CA LYS A 113 -8.81 -22.78 -11.73
C LYS A 113 -9.49 -22.60 -10.37
N LEU A 114 -10.66 -21.99 -10.35
CA LEU A 114 -11.41 -21.74 -9.11
C LEU A 114 -12.06 -23.02 -8.57
N SER A 115 -12.27 -24.04 -9.42
CA SER A 115 -12.92 -25.29 -9.01
C SER A 115 -12.13 -26.09 -7.97
N THR A 116 -10.81 -25.92 -7.91
CA THR A 116 -9.92 -26.70 -7.05
C THR A 116 -9.63 -26.05 -5.70
N ASP A 117 -9.92 -24.76 -5.53
CA ASP A 117 -9.68 -24.02 -4.29
C ASP A 117 -10.89 -23.14 -3.93
N LEU A 118 -11.67 -23.60 -2.95
CA LEU A 118 -12.85 -22.90 -2.44
C LEU A 118 -12.53 -21.54 -1.83
N ALA A 119 -11.35 -21.36 -1.22
CA ALA A 119 -10.96 -20.11 -0.62
C ALA A 119 -10.55 -19.08 -1.68
N LEU A 120 -9.86 -19.53 -2.74
CA LEU A 120 -9.55 -18.72 -3.91
C LEU A 120 -10.83 -18.34 -4.66
N ARG A 121 -11.73 -19.30 -4.90
CA ARG A 121 -13.06 -19.04 -5.49
C ARG A 121 -13.82 -17.98 -4.73
N ALA A 122 -13.95 -18.13 -3.41
CA ALA A 122 -14.65 -17.17 -2.58
C ALA A 122 -13.98 -15.78 -2.60
N ALA A 123 -12.64 -15.70 -2.72
CA ALA A 123 -11.94 -14.42 -2.87
C ALA A 123 -12.20 -13.77 -4.24
N PHE A 124 -12.22 -14.57 -5.30
CA PHE A 124 -12.52 -14.10 -6.65
C PHE A 124 -13.95 -13.58 -6.74
N GLU A 125 -14.94 -14.35 -6.29
CA GLU A 125 -16.35 -13.97 -6.29
C GLU A 125 -16.63 -12.70 -5.48
N ARG A 126 -15.99 -12.53 -4.31
CA ARG A 126 -16.08 -11.27 -3.54
C ARG A 126 -15.47 -10.09 -4.30
N THR A 127 -14.37 -10.30 -5.02
CA THR A 127 -13.73 -9.25 -5.82
C THR A 127 -14.62 -8.84 -6.99
N GLU A 128 -15.18 -9.80 -7.72
CA GLU A 128 -16.14 -9.50 -8.79
C GLU A 128 -17.38 -8.79 -8.27
N HIS A 129 -17.89 -9.21 -7.11
CA HIS A 129 -19.03 -8.55 -6.47
C HIS A 129 -18.72 -7.09 -6.12
N ALA A 130 -17.59 -6.81 -5.47
CA ALA A 130 -17.17 -5.45 -5.14
C ALA A 130 -17.02 -4.58 -6.41
N ILE A 131 -16.48 -5.14 -7.50
CA ILE A 131 -16.35 -4.44 -8.78
C ILE A 131 -17.73 -4.16 -9.40
N MET A 132 -18.65 -5.13 -9.34
CA MET A 132 -20.02 -4.95 -9.81
C MET A 132 -20.75 -3.85 -9.02
N GLU A 133 -20.58 -3.80 -7.69
CA GLU A 133 -21.14 -2.75 -6.85
C GLU A 133 -20.57 -1.37 -7.20
N LEU A 134 -19.23 -1.27 -7.35
CA LEU A 134 -18.58 -0.04 -7.80
C LEU A 134 -19.11 0.41 -9.17
N ASN A 135 -19.15 -0.48 -10.16
CA ASN A 135 -19.65 -0.15 -11.50
C ASN A 135 -21.12 0.28 -11.47
N SER A 136 -21.95 -0.38 -10.67
CA SER A 136 -23.35 0.02 -10.47
C SER A 136 -23.46 1.41 -9.85
N ALA A 137 -22.55 1.76 -8.93
CA ALA A 137 -22.50 3.07 -8.30
C ALA A 137 -21.93 4.16 -9.21
N VAL A 138 -21.08 3.81 -10.19
CA VAL A 138 -20.57 4.71 -11.23
C VAL A 138 -21.65 4.99 -12.27
N ASP A 139 -22.45 3.99 -12.64
CA ASP A 139 -23.53 4.12 -13.63
C ASP A 139 -24.75 4.91 -13.11
N GLN A 140 -24.89 5.04 -11.78
CA GLN A 140 -25.98 5.80 -11.17
C GLN A 140 -25.65 7.30 -11.10
N PRO A 141 -26.51 8.19 -11.64
CA PRO A 141 -26.33 9.62 -11.50
C PRO A 141 -26.41 10.01 -10.01
N THR A 142 -25.31 10.53 -9.46
CA THR A 142 -25.22 10.96 -8.08
C THR A 142 -26.04 12.24 -7.88
N ASN A 143 -27.31 12.09 -7.49
CA ASN A 143 -28.18 13.23 -7.17
C ASN A 143 -27.72 14.04 -5.92
N MET A 144 -26.68 13.60 -5.22
CA MET A 144 -26.30 14.11 -3.88
C MET A 144 -24.80 14.40 -3.70
N GLY A 145 -23.93 14.20 -4.70
CA GLY A 145 -22.48 14.37 -4.49
C GLY A 145 -21.65 14.36 -5.78
N LYS A 146 -20.40 14.86 -5.68
CA LYS A 146 -19.40 14.75 -6.74
C LYS A 146 -19.04 13.27 -6.92
N ALA A 147 -18.93 12.81 -8.17
CA ALA A 147 -18.47 11.46 -8.46
C ALA A 147 -17.00 11.30 -8.05
N THR A 148 -16.65 10.13 -7.50
CA THR A 148 -15.25 9.79 -7.24
C THR A 148 -14.52 9.62 -8.57
N GLN A 149 -13.36 10.26 -8.71
CA GLN A 149 -12.46 10.04 -9.84
C GLN A 149 -11.34 9.11 -9.39
N PHE A 150 -11.07 8.06 -10.17
CA PHE A 150 -10.05 7.09 -9.84
C PHE A 150 -9.40 6.48 -11.10
N ILE A 151 -8.14 6.08 -10.96
CA ILE A 151 -7.32 5.45 -12.02
C ILE A 151 -6.72 4.15 -11.52
N VAL A 152 -6.23 3.31 -12.43
CA VAL A 152 -5.36 2.20 -12.02
C VAL A 152 -3.93 2.71 -11.86
N LYS A 153 -3.36 2.58 -10.67
CA LYS A 153 -1.96 2.84 -10.40
C LYS A 153 -1.40 1.67 -9.60
N ARG A 154 -0.28 1.10 -10.06
CA ARG A 154 0.40 -0.03 -9.39
C ARG A 154 -0.55 -1.22 -9.12
N GLY A 155 -1.44 -1.49 -10.07
CA GLY A 155 -2.39 -2.60 -9.97
C GLY A 155 -3.52 -2.41 -8.95
N ARG A 156 -3.74 -1.21 -8.42
CA ARG A 156 -4.86 -0.85 -7.54
C ARG A 156 -5.63 0.33 -8.10
N LEU A 157 -6.85 0.55 -7.61
CA LEU A 157 -7.59 1.78 -7.87
C LEU A 157 -7.09 2.90 -6.96
N PHE A 158 -6.62 4.00 -7.55
CA PHE A 158 -6.17 5.19 -6.83
C PHE A 158 -7.19 6.29 -7.01
N ILE A 159 -7.68 6.87 -5.90
CA ILE A 159 -8.64 7.97 -5.92
C ILE A 159 -7.90 9.27 -6.22
N GLU A 160 -8.18 9.88 -7.36
CA GLU A 160 -7.66 11.19 -7.76
C GLU A 160 -8.51 12.33 -7.18
N ALA A 161 -9.82 12.10 -7.03
CA ALA A 161 -10.72 13.03 -6.38
C ALA A 161 -11.80 12.28 -5.61
N LYS A 162 -11.93 12.60 -4.31
CA LYS A 162 -12.92 12.00 -3.42
C LYS A 162 -14.35 12.33 -3.84
N GLY A 163 -15.23 11.39 -3.61
CA GLY A 163 -16.64 11.47 -3.98
C GLY A 163 -17.50 10.44 -3.25
N SER A 164 -18.70 10.23 -3.77
CA SER A 164 -19.66 9.31 -3.15
C SER A 164 -19.29 7.82 -3.27
N GLN A 165 -18.33 7.46 -4.12
CA GLN A 165 -17.95 6.09 -4.41
C GLN A 165 -16.66 5.63 -3.70
N ASP A 166 -16.04 6.47 -2.85
CA ASP A 166 -14.75 6.18 -2.22
C ASP A 166 -14.74 4.84 -1.46
N ALA A 167 -15.84 4.54 -0.76
CA ALA A 167 -15.99 3.29 -0.02
C ALA A 167 -15.98 2.06 -0.95
N PHE A 168 -16.60 2.15 -2.13
CA PHE A 168 -16.60 1.07 -3.12
C PHE A 168 -15.21 0.88 -3.74
N VAL A 169 -14.49 1.97 -4.03
CA VAL A 169 -13.10 1.90 -4.51
C VAL A 169 -12.20 1.19 -3.49
N ARG A 170 -12.36 1.53 -2.22
CA ARG A 170 -11.65 0.87 -1.12
C ARG A 170 -12.01 -0.61 -1.02
N ASP A 171 -13.28 -0.96 -1.12
CA ASP A 171 -13.72 -2.35 -1.05
C ASP A 171 -13.14 -3.20 -2.20
N VAL A 172 -13.10 -2.65 -3.42
CA VAL A 172 -12.42 -3.29 -4.55
C VAL A 172 -10.94 -3.55 -4.23
N ASN A 173 -10.21 -2.55 -3.74
CA ASN A 173 -8.78 -2.71 -3.42
C ASN A 173 -8.54 -3.78 -2.34
N VAL A 174 -9.37 -3.84 -1.29
CA VAL A 174 -9.27 -4.85 -0.23
C VAL A 174 -9.50 -6.27 -0.78
N ASN A 175 -10.52 -6.42 -1.63
CA ASN A 175 -10.84 -7.72 -2.22
C ASN A 175 -9.78 -8.16 -3.25
N VAL A 176 -9.26 -7.24 -4.07
CA VAL A 176 -8.15 -7.50 -5.00
C VAL A 176 -6.88 -7.93 -4.26
N PHE A 177 -6.55 -7.25 -3.16
CA PHE A 177 -5.41 -7.62 -2.31
C PHE A 177 -5.58 -9.04 -1.76
N SER A 178 -6.77 -9.34 -1.23
CA SER A 178 -7.11 -10.65 -0.71
C SER A 178 -7.01 -11.74 -1.79
N LEU A 179 -7.48 -11.46 -3.01
CA LEU A 179 -7.39 -12.36 -4.15
C LEU A 179 -5.93 -12.62 -4.54
N ARG A 180 -5.10 -11.59 -4.65
CA ARG A 180 -3.67 -11.73 -4.95
C ARG A 180 -2.94 -12.54 -3.89
N LYS A 181 -3.24 -12.34 -2.61
CA LYS A 181 -2.66 -13.15 -1.53
C LYS A 181 -3.06 -14.62 -1.64
N ARG A 182 -4.30 -14.91 -2.04
CA ARG A 182 -4.75 -16.29 -2.27
C ARG A 182 -4.05 -16.93 -3.45
N LEU A 183 -3.88 -16.20 -4.55
CA LEU A 183 -3.10 -16.65 -5.70
C LEU A 183 -1.65 -16.92 -5.29
N ALA A 184 -0.99 -15.98 -4.63
CA ALA A 184 0.38 -16.17 -4.15
C ALA A 184 0.50 -17.37 -3.20
N ALA A 185 -0.45 -17.56 -2.28
CA ALA A 185 -0.47 -18.72 -1.40
C ALA A 185 -0.69 -20.05 -2.14
N ALA A 186 -1.50 -20.07 -3.21
CA ALA A 186 -1.68 -21.25 -4.07
C ALA A 186 -0.37 -21.63 -4.78
N ALA A 187 0.50 -20.66 -5.05
CA ALA A 187 1.87 -20.86 -5.52
C ALA A 187 2.91 -21.10 -4.41
N HIS A 188 2.48 -21.30 -3.15
CA HIS A 188 3.36 -21.42 -1.98
C HIS A 188 4.26 -20.19 -1.73
N VAL A 189 3.78 -19.00 -2.08
CA VAL A 189 4.42 -17.70 -1.82
C VAL A 189 3.58 -16.91 -0.82
N GLY A 190 3.74 -17.20 0.47
CA GLY A 190 3.09 -16.48 1.58
C GLY A 190 3.96 -15.40 2.20
N ALA A 191 5.26 -15.64 2.34
CA ALA A 191 6.23 -14.76 2.96
C ALA A 191 7.09 -13.99 1.94
N LEU A 192 7.65 -12.86 2.37
CA LEU A 192 8.58 -12.08 1.55
C LEU A 192 9.85 -12.89 1.26
N SER A 193 10.38 -13.61 2.25
CA SER A 193 11.53 -14.49 2.09
C SER A 193 11.32 -15.58 1.03
N GLU A 194 10.13 -16.16 0.89
CA GLU A 194 9.82 -17.16 -0.15
C GLU A 194 9.92 -16.56 -1.55
N ALA A 195 9.41 -15.34 -1.76
CA ALA A 195 9.53 -14.64 -3.03
C ALA A 195 11.00 -14.35 -3.39
N VAL A 196 11.80 -13.95 -2.40
CA VAL A 196 13.24 -13.70 -2.59
C VAL A 196 14.00 -15.00 -2.87
N ILE A 197 13.65 -16.13 -2.25
CA ILE A 197 14.24 -17.44 -2.56
C ILE A 197 13.99 -17.81 -4.02
N ILE A 198 12.75 -17.62 -4.51
CA ILE A 198 12.41 -17.85 -5.92
C ILE A 198 13.27 -16.96 -6.82
N PHE A 199 13.38 -15.67 -6.49
CA PHE A 199 14.22 -14.74 -7.25
C PHE A 199 15.67 -15.21 -7.33
N VAL A 200 16.27 -15.55 -6.20
CA VAL A 200 17.66 -16.03 -6.11
C VAL A 200 17.87 -17.29 -6.95
N LYS A 201 16.90 -18.22 -6.96
CA LYS A 201 16.94 -19.41 -7.83
C LYS A 201 16.88 -19.08 -9.32
N GLU A 202 16.06 -18.10 -9.71
CA GLU A 202 16.00 -17.66 -11.11
C GLU A 202 17.28 -16.95 -11.55
N LEU A 203 17.85 -16.11 -10.69
CA LEU A 203 19.12 -15.45 -11.00
C LEU A 203 20.26 -16.45 -11.21
N ALA A 204 20.32 -17.50 -10.39
CA ALA A 204 21.34 -18.54 -10.51
C ALA A 204 21.26 -19.36 -11.81
N LYS A 205 20.17 -19.25 -12.60
CA LYS A 205 20.06 -19.89 -13.91
C LYS A 205 20.76 -19.10 -15.02
N VAL A 206 20.96 -17.80 -14.82
CA VAL A 206 21.41 -16.88 -15.88
C VAL A 206 22.78 -16.26 -15.60
N GLU A 207 23.21 -16.25 -14.33
CA GLU A 207 24.52 -15.76 -13.91
C GLU A 207 25.21 -16.73 -12.94
N GLU A 208 26.54 -16.85 -13.05
CA GLU A 208 27.36 -17.50 -12.03
C GLU A 208 27.50 -16.56 -10.83
N LEU A 209 26.60 -16.73 -9.85
CA LEU A 209 26.60 -15.92 -8.64
C LEU A 209 27.46 -16.56 -7.56
N GLY A 210 28.25 -15.72 -6.89
CA GLY A 210 28.82 -16.05 -5.60
C GLY A 210 27.76 -16.15 -4.50
N PRO A 211 28.16 -16.37 -3.23
CA PRO A 211 27.23 -16.35 -2.11
C PRO A 211 26.51 -15.01 -2.04
N LEU A 212 25.18 -15.04 -2.12
CA LEU A 212 24.37 -13.83 -1.96
C LEU A 212 24.18 -13.52 -0.48
N SER A 213 24.11 -12.23 -0.15
CA SER A 213 23.66 -11.76 1.17
C SER A 213 22.89 -10.46 1.02
N ALA A 214 22.09 -10.13 2.03
CA ALA A 214 21.55 -8.80 2.19
C ALA A 214 22.11 -8.18 3.46
N GLU A 215 22.62 -6.97 3.33
CA GLU A 215 23.17 -6.18 4.41
C GLU A 215 22.39 -4.88 4.55
N THR A 216 22.38 -4.34 5.77
CA THR A 216 21.84 -3.02 6.05
C THR A 216 23.01 -2.15 6.44
N ASP A 217 23.24 -1.04 5.73
CA ASP A 217 24.32 -0.12 6.06
C ASP A 217 23.97 0.78 7.27
N ASP A 218 24.92 1.64 7.65
CA ASP A 218 24.76 2.54 8.80
C ASP A 218 23.58 3.51 8.63
N ASP A 219 23.17 3.79 7.39
CA ASP A 219 22.04 4.64 7.04
C ASP A 219 20.71 3.86 6.98
N GLY A 220 20.73 2.54 7.22
CA GLY A 220 19.55 1.69 7.17
C GLY A 220 19.20 1.19 5.76
N LYS A 221 20.01 1.50 4.73
CA LYS A 221 19.74 1.09 3.35
C LYS A 221 20.05 -0.38 3.16
N ILE A 222 19.23 -1.06 2.37
CA ILE A 222 19.44 -2.47 2.04
C ILE A 222 20.39 -2.56 0.85
N LYS A 223 21.49 -3.30 1.02
CA LYS A 223 22.42 -3.67 -0.05
C LYS A 223 22.35 -5.17 -0.29
N ILE A 224 22.31 -5.55 -1.56
CA ILE A 224 22.40 -6.94 -1.97
C ILE A 224 23.84 -7.18 -2.38
N MET A 225 24.49 -8.17 -1.77
CA MET A 225 25.89 -8.50 -2.02
C MET A 225 26.00 -9.83 -2.75
N CYS A 226 27.01 -9.97 -3.59
CA CYS A 226 27.46 -11.21 -4.21
C CYS A 226 28.94 -11.40 -3.87
N GLY A 227 29.22 -12.18 -2.82
CA GLY A 227 30.53 -12.20 -2.18
C GLY A 227 30.85 -10.83 -1.57
N ASP A 228 32.00 -10.26 -1.91
CA ASP A 228 32.46 -8.97 -1.39
C ASP A 228 31.98 -7.77 -2.24
N GLN A 229 31.21 -8.00 -3.30
CA GLN A 229 30.77 -6.95 -4.24
C GLN A 229 29.27 -6.69 -4.11
N GLU A 230 28.89 -5.42 -4.12
CA GLU A 230 27.49 -5.02 -4.20
C GLU A 230 26.93 -5.39 -5.58
N LEU A 231 25.79 -6.08 -5.57
CA LEU A 231 25.09 -6.54 -6.75
C LEU A 231 24.00 -5.54 -7.12
N ASP A 232 24.19 -4.85 -8.24
CA ASP A 232 23.17 -3.98 -8.81
C ASP A 232 22.23 -4.78 -9.72
N LEU A 233 21.08 -5.18 -9.18
CA LEU A 233 20.08 -5.97 -9.89
C LEU A 233 19.62 -5.33 -11.20
N ARG A 234 19.68 -4.00 -11.33
CA ARG A 234 19.25 -3.27 -12.55
C ARG A 234 20.13 -3.59 -13.77
N LYS A 235 21.32 -4.11 -13.55
CA LYS A 235 22.26 -4.49 -14.62
C LYS A 235 22.04 -5.90 -15.15
N MET A 236 21.12 -6.66 -14.58
CA MET A 236 20.79 -8.01 -15.02
C MET A 236 19.79 -7.95 -16.18
N ASP A 237 20.26 -8.21 -17.40
CA ASP A 237 19.49 -8.04 -18.64
C ASP A 237 19.03 -9.36 -19.29
N ASN A 238 19.61 -10.50 -18.91
CA ASN A 238 19.32 -11.82 -19.48
C ASN A 238 18.29 -12.63 -18.68
N LEU A 239 17.22 -11.99 -18.22
CA LEU A 239 16.14 -12.63 -17.46
C LEU A 239 14.92 -12.90 -18.36
N SER A 240 14.24 -14.03 -18.14
CA SER A 240 12.88 -14.25 -18.66
C SER A 240 11.95 -13.12 -18.21
N LYS A 241 10.91 -12.78 -18.96
CA LYS A 241 9.97 -11.71 -18.56
C LYS A 241 9.37 -11.91 -17.15
N PRO A 242 8.99 -13.12 -16.70
CA PRO A 242 8.57 -13.36 -15.32
C PRO A 242 9.68 -13.04 -14.30
N ALA A 243 10.92 -13.46 -14.57
CA ALA A 243 12.06 -13.19 -13.70
C ALA A 243 12.46 -11.70 -13.69
N ALA A 244 12.34 -11.02 -14.84
CA ALA A 244 12.50 -9.59 -14.98
C ALA A 244 11.45 -8.82 -14.16
N GLN A 245 10.18 -9.24 -14.19
CA GLN A 245 9.13 -8.66 -13.34
C GLN A 245 9.46 -8.82 -11.84
N LEU A 246 9.99 -9.99 -11.45
CA LEU A 246 10.40 -10.25 -10.07
C LEU A 246 11.62 -9.42 -9.64
N ARG A 247 12.63 -9.29 -10.52
CA ARG A 247 13.76 -8.37 -10.34
C ARG A 247 13.25 -6.94 -10.11
N ASP A 248 12.39 -6.45 -11.00
CA ASP A 248 11.89 -5.07 -10.97
C ASP A 248 11.12 -4.79 -9.67
N ALA A 249 10.30 -5.76 -9.22
CA ALA A 249 9.60 -5.65 -7.95
C ALA A 249 10.55 -5.66 -6.73
N LEU A 250 11.67 -6.40 -6.79
CA LEU A 250 12.67 -6.39 -5.72
C LEU A 250 13.46 -5.07 -5.69
N VAL A 251 13.82 -4.55 -6.87
CA VAL A 251 14.43 -3.23 -7.01
C VAL A 251 13.51 -2.16 -6.45
N GLU A 252 12.22 -2.16 -6.82
CA GLU A 252 11.23 -1.21 -6.31
C GLU A 252 11.12 -1.28 -4.78
N LEU A 253 11.14 -2.49 -4.19
CA LEU A 253 11.14 -2.66 -2.73
C LEU A 253 12.38 -2.02 -2.08
N VAL A 254 13.57 -2.29 -2.62
CA VAL A 254 14.83 -1.75 -2.08
C VAL A 254 14.85 -0.22 -2.21
N GLU A 255 14.43 0.33 -3.35
CA GLU A 255 14.35 1.79 -3.58
C GLU A 255 13.33 2.47 -2.66
N ASN A 256 12.17 1.86 -2.43
CA ASN A 256 11.16 2.39 -1.51
C ASN A 256 11.64 2.33 -0.05
N VAL A 257 12.38 1.28 0.33
CA VAL A 257 13.05 1.21 1.63
C VAL A 257 14.14 2.28 1.74
N GLU A 258 14.96 2.49 0.72
CA GLU A 258 15.99 3.53 0.69
C GLU A 258 15.38 4.94 0.83
N THR A 259 14.30 5.20 0.11
CA THR A 259 13.52 6.44 0.23
C THR A 259 13.02 6.61 1.66
N ALA A 260 12.50 5.54 2.26
CA ALA A 260 11.98 5.60 3.62
C ALA A 260 13.07 5.86 4.66
N VAL A 261 14.21 5.18 4.62
CA VAL A 261 15.28 5.41 5.61
C VAL A 261 15.88 6.80 5.49
N THR A 262 15.89 7.37 4.27
CA THR A 262 16.41 8.72 4.01
C THR A 262 15.44 9.80 4.51
N SER A 263 14.15 9.69 4.17
CA SER A 263 13.18 10.77 4.41
C SER A 263 12.44 10.65 5.74
N LEU A 264 12.21 9.44 6.25
CA LEU A 264 11.36 9.21 7.43
C LEU A 264 11.83 9.92 8.70
N PRO A 265 13.13 10.02 9.03
CA PRO A 265 13.58 10.70 10.25
C PRO A 265 13.13 12.17 10.28
N GLU A 266 13.36 12.91 9.19
CA GLU A 266 12.99 14.32 9.07
C GLU A 266 11.47 14.49 9.06
N LEU A 267 10.76 13.70 8.24
CA LEU A 267 9.30 13.77 8.16
C LEU A 267 8.62 13.46 9.50
N SER A 268 9.17 12.50 10.25
CA SER A 268 8.70 12.15 11.59
C SER A 268 8.89 13.29 12.58
N GLU A 269 10.05 13.97 12.56
CA GLU A 269 10.32 15.14 13.40
C GLU A 269 9.38 16.31 13.05
N GLN A 270 9.26 16.64 11.77
CA GLN A 270 8.37 17.70 11.29
C GLN A 270 6.91 17.41 11.68
N SER A 271 6.43 16.19 11.42
CA SER A 271 5.06 15.79 11.74
C SER A 271 4.80 15.80 13.25
N ALA A 272 5.78 15.40 14.08
CA ALA A 272 5.67 15.47 15.53
C ALA A 272 5.63 16.91 16.05
N ALA A 273 6.42 17.82 15.46
CA ALA A 273 6.41 19.24 15.78
C ALA A 273 5.04 19.87 15.44
N PHE A 274 4.56 19.68 14.21
CA PHE A 274 3.24 20.14 13.78
C PHE A 274 2.12 19.55 14.65
N GLY A 275 2.18 18.26 14.97
CA GLY A 275 1.21 17.60 15.84
C GLY A 275 1.15 18.21 17.24
N LYS A 276 2.29 18.59 17.83
CA LYS A 276 2.34 19.28 19.13
C LYS A 276 1.75 20.68 19.05
N GLU A 277 2.09 21.44 18.02
CA GLU A 277 1.56 22.79 17.85
C GLU A 277 0.04 22.79 17.60
N ALA A 278 -0.44 21.87 16.76
CA ALA A 278 -1.84 21.69 16.43
C ALA A 278 -2.72 21.43 17.68
N GLN A 279 -2.19 20.74 18.69
CA GLN A 279 -2.92 20.49 19.95
C GLN A 279 -3.26 21.77 20.72
N THR A 280 -2.57 22.89 20.45
CA THR A 280 -2.87 24.18 21.09
C THR A 280 -4.06 24.91 20.44
N PHE A 281 -4.41 24.56 19.20
CA PHE A 281 -5.37 25.31 18.39
C PHE A 281 -6.80 25.24 18.91
N PRO A 282 -7.32 24.09 19.40
CA PRO A 282 -8.66 24.03 19.99
C PRO A 282 -8.90 25.06 21.10
N GLY A 283 -7.88 25.35 21.91
CA GLY A 283 -7.94 26.37 22.96
C GLY A 283 -7.92 27.82 22.44
N LYS A 284 -7.40 28.04 21.23
CA LYS A 284 -7.30 29.35 20.57
C LYS A 284 -8.54 29.72 19.73
N VAL A 285 -9.45 28.76 19.49
CA VAL A 285 -10.65 28.98 18.66
C VAL A 285 -11.51 30.17 19.13
N PRO A 286 -11.82 30.36 20.44
CA PRO A 286 -12.68 31.48 20.87
C PRO A 286 -12.13 32.86 20.48
N ASP A 287 -10.82 33.05 20.63
CA ASP A 287 -10.14 34.31 20.30
C ASP A 287 -10.04 34.50 18.78
N ALA A 288 -9.70 33.44 18.05
CA ALA A 288 -9.60 33.47 16.59
C ALA A 288 -10.96 33.75 15.92
N VAL A 289 -12.04 33.14 16.44
CA VAL A 289 -13.41 33.36 15.96
C VAL A 289 -13.83 34.81 16.12
N SER A 290 -13.50 35.44 17.24
CA SER A 290 -13.81 36.84 17.53
C SER A 290 -13.20 37.81 16.49
N ASN A 291 -12.12 37.40 15.82
CA ASN A 291 -11.42 38.18 14.79
C ASN A 291 -11.72 37.71 13.34
N SER A 292 -12.46 36.62 13.17
CA SER A 292 -12.66 35.94 11.86
C SER A 292 -13.92 36.39 11.09
N GLY A 293 -14.82 37.15 11.72
CA GLY A 293 -16.10 37.54 11.11
C GLY A 293 -17.11 36.39 10.92
N LEU A 294 -16.83 35.21 11.49
CA LEU A 294 -17.74 34.05 11.42
C LEU A 294 -19.08 34.32 12.11
N SER A 295 -20.16 33.79 11.53
CA SER A 295 -21.48 33.86 12.14
C SER A 295 -21.58 32.94 13.37
N ILE A 296 -22.51 33.23 14.29
CA ILE A 296 -22.78 32.40 15.49
C ILE A 296 -23.04 30.92 15.13
N THR A 297 -23.62 30.67 13.96
CA THR A 297 -23.90 29.31 13.46
C THR A 297 -22.68 28.58 12.90
N GLU A 298 -21.60 29.29 12.57
CA GLU A 298 -20.36 28.72 12.02
C GLU A 298 -19.32 28.43 13.09
N VAL A 299 -19.36 29.14 14.22
CA VAL A 299 -18.45 28.95 15.35
C VAL A 299 -18.35 27.48 15.80
N PRO A 300 -19.45 26.74 15.99
CA PRO A 300 -19.36 25.33 16.39
C PRO A 300 -18.70 24.45 15.33
N LYS A 301 -18.88 24.77 14.03
CA LYS A 301 -18.27 24.02 12.92
C LYS A 301 -16.76 24.23 12.87
N ALA A 302 -16.31 25.48 13.03
CA ALA A 302 -14.89 25.83 13.10
C ALA A 302 -14.18 25.13 14.27
N SER A 303 -14.82 25.09 15.45
CA SER A 303 -14.30 24.36 16.62
C SER A 303 -14.16 22.87 16.36
N LEU A 304 -15.18 22.24 15.75
CA LEU A 304 -15.16 20.81 15.42
C LEU A 304 -14.11 20.47 14.35
N ALA A 305 -13.98 21.31 13.32
CA ALA A 305 -12.96 21.15 12.28
C ALA A 305 -11.55 21.26 12.87
N THR A 306 -11.28 22.30 13.67
CA THR A 306 -10.00 22.51 14.36
C THR A 306 -9.63 21.30 15.24
N GLY A 307 -10.57 20.83 16.08
CA GLY A 307 -10.34 19.67 16.93
C GLY A 307 -10.08 18.37 16.15
N ALA A 308 -10.79 18.17 15.04
CA ALA A 308 -10.59 17.02 14.17
C ALA A 308 -9.23 17.06 13.47
N ASN A 309 -8.83 18.20 12.90
CA ASN A 309 -7.54 18.38 12.24
C ASN A 309 -6.39 18.19 13.22
N ALA A 310 -6.47 18.81 14.41
CA ALA A 310 -5.47 18.61 15.46
C ALA A 310 -5.32 17.13 15.84
N LYS A 311 -6.42 16.41 16.02
CA LYS A 311 -6.40 14.97 16.28
C LYS A 311 -5.78 14.17 15.12
N ALA A 312 -6.05 14.53 13.88
CA ALA A 312 -5.51 13.85 12.72
C ALA A 312 -3.98 13.99 12.65
N LEU A 313 -3.46 15.20 12.86
CA LEU A 313 -2.00 15.46 12.85
C LEU A 313 -1.24 14.71 13.96
N THR A 314 -1.89 14.37 15.07
CA THR A 314 -1.26 13.54 16.13
C THR A 314 -1.02 12.07 15.73
N GLN A 315 -1.47 11.64 14.55
CA GLN A 315 -1.19 10.27 14.08
C GLN A 315 0.23 10.09 13.53
N GLY A 316 0.98 11.17 13.26
CA GLY A 316 2.32 11.11 12.66
C GLY A 316 3.29 10.11 13.32
N PRO A 317 3.48 10.14 14.65
CA PRO A 317 4.36 9.19 15.33
C PRO A 317 3.96 7.72 15.12
N LYS A 318 2.67 7.41 14.97
CA LYS A 318 2.20 6.06 14.71
C LYS A 318 2.52 5.60 13.31
N VAL A 319 2.32 6.46 12.31
CA VAL A 319 2.68 6.19 10.91
C VAL A 319 4.18 5.94 10.82
N ALA A 320 5.00 6.81 11.41
CA ALA A 320 6.45 6.66 11.43
C ALA A 320 6.88 5.33 12.06
N THR A 321 6.33 4.96 13.22
CA THR A 321 6.64 3.69 13.90
C THR A 321 6.27 2.48 13.03
N ALA A 322 5.10 2.53 12.37
CA ALA A 322 4.66 1.46 11.49
C ALA A 322 5.58 1.31 10.27
N THR A 323 5.97 2.42 9.63
CA THR A 323 6.90 2.43 8.50
C THR A 323 8.29 1.92 8.89
N SER A 324 8.84 2.36 10.02
CA SER A 324 10.12 1.83 10.54
C SER A 324 10.08 0.32 10.77
N SER A 325 8.95 -0.19 11.26
CA SER A 325 8.76 -1.64 11.46
C SER A 325 8.78 -2.41 10.14
N MET A 326 8.25 -1.83 9.06
CA MET A 326 8.27 -2.44 7.73
C MET A 326 9.66 -2.47 7.11
N ILE A 327 10.44 -1.40 7.28
CA ILE A 327 11.84 -1.34 6.84
C ILE A 327 12.64 -2.49 7.48
N VAL A 328 12.53 -2.63 8.80
CA VAL A 328 13.20 -3.70 9.56
C VAL A 328 12.72 -5.08 9.11
N TYR A 329 11.43 -5.24 8.88
CA TYR A 329 10.86 -6.48 8.37
C TYR A 329 11.45 -6.85 7.00
N ALA A 330 11.46 -5.92 6.04
CA ALA A 330 11.98 -6.15 4.70
C ALA A 330 13.45 -6.57 4.73
N GLY A 331 14.30 -5.81 5.44
CA GLY A 331 15.72 -6.14 5.58
C GLY A 331 15.95 -7.53 6.19
N ARG A 332 15.17 -7.89 7.22
CA ARG A 332 15.25 -9.21 7.86
C ARG A 332 14.88 -10.34 6.89
N GLU A 333 13.80 -10.20 6.14
CA GLU A 333 13.33 -11.24 5.20
C GLU A 333 14.29 -11.44 4.04
N LEU A 334 14.84 -10.35 3.48
CA LEU A 334 15.86 -10.40 2.43
C LEU A 334 17.13 -11.10 2.95
N LYS A 335 17.60 -10.71 4.14
CA LYS A 335 18.77 -11.33 4.76
C LYS A 335 18.57 -12.82 5.02
N GLN A 336 17.41 -13.19 5.55
CA GLN A 336 17.07 -14.60 5.79
C GLN A 336 17.05 -15.39 4.48
N ALA A 337 16.37 -14.90 3.45
CA ALA A 337 16.24 -15.57 2.17
C ALA A 337 17.59 -15.75 1.45
N MET A 338 18.41 -14.70 1.39
CA MET A 338 19.70 -14.75 0.69
C MET A 338 20.76 -15.55 1.44
N SER A 339 20.60 -15.77 2.75
CA SER A 339 21.50 -16.65 3.52
C SER A 339 21.34 -18.15 3.23
N ILE A 340 20.31 -18.54 2.50
CA ILE A 340 20.04 -19.94 2.15
C ILE A 340 20.94 -20.35 0.98
N PRO A 341 21.77 -21.40 1.12
CA PRO A 341 22.63 -21.86 0.03
C PRO A 341 21.83 -22.25 -1.22
N LEU A 342 22.30 -21.85 -2.39
CA LEU A 342 21.70 -22.11 -3.71
C LEU A 342 21.63 -23.59 -4.14
N GLY A 343 21.93 -24.54 -3.25
CA GLY A 343 22.09 -25.98 -3.56
C GLY A 343 21.32 -26.95 -2.66
N GLY A 344 20.20 -26.51 -2.06
CA GLY A 344 19.32 -27.34 -1.23
C GLY A 344 17.95 -27.59 -1.84
#